data_AF-A0A2N9J6V5-F1
#
_entry.id   AF-A0A2N9J6V5-F1
#
_cell.length_a   1.000
_cell.length_b   1.000
_cell.length_c   1.000
_cell.angle_alpha   90.00
_cell.angle_beta   90.00
_cell.angle_gamma   90.00
#
_symmetry.space_group_name_H-M   'P 1'
#
loop_
_entity.id
_entity.type
_entity.pdbx_description
1 polymer ?
#
loop_
_entity_poly.entity_id
_entity_poly.type
_entity_poly.pdbx_seq_one_letter_code
_entity_poly.pdbx_strand_id
1 'polypeptide(L)'
;MTTATATATATAFPTNNHKTLVLKSAILSRLLLLSLILIWRTLLAPYDTSAHLNPNCLRTVDQDSDSPVVPFPRLASAIENGIVWDSVYFVRSAHCGGYEYEQSYAFLPLLPLFISFLSRTVFAPLVPLIGYRAVLAFSGYLISNVAFVFAAFYFYKSNGVLNAGYFCFQTMHQAYDAVFIKKRAKVSICMTVCLPDLAC
;
A
#
# COMPACT_ATOMS: atom_id res chain seq x y z
N MET A 1 33.11 15.15 -47.41
CA MET A 1 33.46 14.91 -45.99
C MET A 1 32.37 15.55 -45.15
N THR A 2 31.30 14.81 -44.86
CA THR A 2 30.11 15.28 -44.14
C THR A 2 30.10 14.63 -42.77
N THR A 3 30.49 15.38 -41.75
CA THR A 3 30.42 14.96 -40.34
C THR A 3 29.02 15.17 -39.83
N ALA A 4 28.29 14.07 -39.60
CA ALA A 4 27.01 14.08 -38.89
C ALA A 4 27.28 14.14 -37.38
N THR A 5 26.99 15.28 -36.77
CA THR A 5 26.96 15.46 -35.31
C THR A 5 25.72 14.77 -34.75
N ALA A 6 25.93 13.65 -34.07
CA ALA A 6 24.90 12.97 -33.28
C ALA A 6 24.61 13.79 -32.01
N THR A 7 23.50 14.52 -32.00
CA THR A 7 22.93 15.14 -30.81
C THR A 7 22.42 14.04 -29.88
N ALA A 8 23.20 13.74 -28.84
CA ALA A 8 22.76 12.95 -27.70
C ALA A 8 21.60 13.67 -27.00
N THR A 9 20.42 13.07 -27.07
CA THR A 9 19.22 13.50 -26.34
C THR A 9 19.46 13.32 -24.86
N ALA A 10 19.91 14.40 -24.20
CA ALA A 10 19.92 14.51 -22.75
C ALA A 10 18.53 14.14 -22.21
N THR A 11 18.48 13.11 -21.37
CA THR A 11 17.30 12.70 -20.63
C THR A 11 16.86 13.86 -19.74
N ALA A 12 15.89 14.63 -20.22
CA ALA A 12 15.36 15.79 -19.53
C ALA A 12 14.90 15.37 -18.12
N PHE A 13 15.53 15.98 -17.10
CA PHE A 13 15.08 15.86 -15.73
C PHE A 13 13.59 16.22 -15.62
N PRO A 14 12.77 15.44 -14.89
CA PRO A 14 11.34 15.67 -14.84
C PRO A 14 11.04 17.04 -14.26
N THR A 15 10.39 17.89 -15.05
CA THR A 15 9.91 19.21 -14.63
C THR A 15 8.97 19.06 -13.43
N ASN A 16 8.96 20.03 -12.51
CA ASN A 16 8.14 19.99 -11.29
C ASN A 16 6.65 19.68 -11.57
N ASN A 17 6.16 20.03 -12.77
CA ASN A 17 4.81 19.76 -13.21
C ASN A 17 4.47 18.25 -13.22
N HIS A 18 5.35 17.37 -13.70
CA HIS A 18 5.04 15.94 -13.74
C HIS A 18 5.00 15.30 -12.35
N LYS A 19 5.88 15.72 -11.42
CA LYS A 19 5.84 15.28 -10.02
C LYS A 19 4.51 15.66 -9.36
N THR A 20 4.07 16.90 -9.55
CA THR A 20 2.79 17.37 -9.01
C THR A 20 1.60 16.68 -9.67
N LEU A 21 1.69 16.36 -10.97
CA LEU A 21 0.65 15.62 -11.69
C LEU A 21 0.48 14.21 -11.13
N VAL A 22 1.58 13.51 -10.89
CA VAL A 22 1.57 12.14 -10.31
C VAL A 22 1.05 12.16 -8.88
N LEU A 23 1.46 13.16 -8.08
CA LEU A 23 0.95 13.30 -6.72
C LEU A 23 -0.56 13.57 -6.73
N LYS A 24 -1.02 14.49 -7.59
CA LYS A 24 -2.43 14.80 -7.77
C LYS A 24 -3.23 13.58 -8.25
N SER A 25 -2.72 12.81 -9.19
CA SER A 25 -3.40 11.60 -9.68
C SER A 25 -3.46 10.51 -8.61
N ALA A 26 -2.39 10.31 -7.83
CA ALA A 26 -2.37 9.38 -6.72
C ALA A 26 -3.38 9.76 -5.64
N ILE A 27 -3.46 11.04 -5.26
CA ILE A 27 -4.46 11.51 -4.29
C ILE A 27 -5.88 11.37 -4.87
N LEU A 28 -6.11 11.82 -6.10
CA LEU A 28 -7.41 11.75 -6.75
C LEU A 28 -7.92 10.31 -6.86
N SER A 29 -7.05 9.36 -7.22
CA SER A 29 -7.42 7.94 -7.28
C SER A 29 -7.86 7.39 -5.92
N ARG A 30 -7.23 7.82 -4.82
CA ARG A 30 -7.66 7.42 -3.46
C ARG A 30 -8.97 8.06 -3.05
N LEU A 31 -9.17 9.34 -3.34
CA LEU A 31 -10.46 9.99 -3.10
C LEU A 31 -11.59 9.34 -3.91
N LEU A 32 -11.33 9.01 -5.18
CA LEU A 32 -12.27 8.31 -6.04
C LEU A 32 -12.61 6.93 -5.47
N LEU A 33 -11.61 6.12 -5.09
CA LEU A 33 -11.85 4.81 -4.51
C LEU A 33 -12.65 4.89 -3.20
N LEU A 34 -12.30 5.82 -2.31
CA LEU A 34 -13.05 6.03 -1.06
C LEU A 34 -14.49 6.46 -1.35
N SER A 35 -14.71 7.36 -2.31
CA SER A 35 -16.06 7.75 -2.72
C SER A 35 -16.85 6.58 -3.26
N LEU A 36 -16.23 5.73 -4.09
CA LEU A 36 -16.86 4.56 -4.65
C LEU A 36 -17.23 3.53 -3.56
N ILE A 37 -16.34 3.32 -2.59
CA ILE A 37 -16.62 2.47 -1.42
C ILE A 37 -17.84 3.00 -0.67
N LEU A 38 -17.88 4.30 -0.37
CA LEU A 38 -19.01 4.91 0.33
C LEU A 38 -20.32 4.75 -0.47
N ILE A 39 -20.28 5.01 -1.78
CA ILE A 39 -21.43 4.85 -2.67
C ILE A 39 -21.94 3.40 -2.62
N TRP A 40 -21.07 2.41 -2.82
CA TRP A 40 -21.49 1.00 -2.81
C TRP A 40 -22.01 0.55 -1.45
N ARG A 41 -21.43 1.03 -0.36
CA ARG A 41 -21.91 0.73 1.00
C ARG A 41 -23.31 1.30 1.27
N THR A 42 -23.68 2.39 0.61
CA THR A 42 -25.03 2.94 0.70
C THR A 42 -26.04 2.25 -0.21
N LEU A 43 -25.58 1.68 -1.33
CA LEU A 43 -26.45 1.03 -2.33
C LEU A 43 -26.65 -0.47 -2.07
N LEU A 44 -25.65 -1.15 -1.51
CA LEU A 44 -25.64 -2.60 -1.33
C LEU A 44 -25.47 -2.96 0.14
N ALA A 45 -26.17 -4.01 0.57
CA ALA A 45 -25.96 -4.59 1.89
C ALA A 45 -24.56 -5.21 1.99
N PRO A 46 -23.87 -5.07 3.15
CA PRO A 46 -22.56 -5.67 3.34
C PRO A 46 -22.64 -7.19 3.28
N TYR A 47 -21.81 -7.80 2.42
CA TYR A 47 -21.74 -9.26 2.26
C TYR A 47 -20.98 -9.93 3.41
N ASP A 48 -20.00 -9.24 4.00
CA ASP A 48 -19.14 -9.76 5.07
C ASP A 48 -19.61 -9.22 6.43
N THR A 49 -19.82 -10.14 7.38
CA THR A 49 -20.24 -9.86 8.76
C THR A 49 -19.08 -9.90 9.75
N SER A 50 -17.87 -10.24 9.31
CA SER A 50 -16.68 -10.39 10.16
C SER A 50 -16.35 -9.12 10.94
N ALA A 51 -16.69 -7.94 10.40
CA ALA A 51 -16.53 -6.64 11.04
C ALA A 51 -17.31 -6.53 12.37
N HIS A 52 -18.52 -7.10 12.39
CA HIS A 52 -19.44 -7.03 13.52
C HIS A 52 -19.12 -8.07 14.60
N LEU A 53 -18.49 -9.18 14.22
CA LEU A 53 -18.10 -10.23 15.16
C LEU A 53 -16.82 -9.82 15.91
N ASN A 54 -16.99 -9.06 16.99
CA ASN A 54 -15.89 -8.57 17.82
C ASN A 54 -15.92 -9.20 19.23
N PRO A 55 -15.39 -10.44 19.39
CA PRO A 55 -15.20 -10.98 20.72
C PRO A 55 -14.09 -10.21 21.46
N ASN A 56 -14.15 -10.22 22.79
CA ASN A 56 -13.13 -9.59 23.64
C ASN A 56 -11.74 -10.20 23.39
N CYS A 57 -10.71 -9.41 23.65
CA CYS A 57 -9.33 -9.89 23.58
C CYS A 57 -9.11 -11.00 24.63
N LEU A 58 -8.42 -12.07 24.25
CA LEU A 58 -8.05 -13.19 25.13
C LEU A 58 -7.12 -12.72 26.27
N ARG A 59 -6.41 -11.63 26.05
CA ARG A 59 -5.48 -11.03 27.01
C ARG A 59 -6.13 -9.83 27.69
N THR A 60 -7.13 -10.07 28.54
CA THR A 60 -7.62 -9.04 29.48
C THR A 60 -7.97 -9.68 30.82
N VAL A 61 -7.26 -9.22 31.86
CA VAL A 61 -7.65 -9.31 33.28
C VAL A 61 -9.01 -8.64 33.42
N ASP A 62 -9.92 -9.24 34.20
CA ASP A 62 -11.26 -8.76 34.53
C ASP A 62 -11.38 -7.22 34.48
N GLN A 63 -11.82 -6.68 33.34
CA GLN A 63 -12.32 -5.33 33.26
C GLN A 63 -13.81 -5.44 32.98
N ASP A 64 -14.56 -5.17 34.04
CA ASP A 64 -16.00 -4.99 34.04
C ASP A 64 -16.41 -4.15 32.83
N SER A 65 -17.37 -4.69 32.10
CA SER A 65 -17.74 -4.27 30.75
C SER A 65 -18.65 -3.05 30.77
N ASP A 66 -18.19 -1.93 31.34
CA ASP A 66 -18.87 -0.65 31.14
C ASP A 66 -18.33 -0.04 29.85
N SER A 67 -18.97 -0.39 28.73
CA SER A 67 -18.65 0.20 27.44
C SER A 67 -18.89 1.72 27.55
N PRO A 68 -17.85 2.56 27.38
CA PRO A 68 -18.02 4.00 27.53
C PRO A 68 -19.08 4.48 26.55
N VAL A 69 -20.06 5.24 27.05
CA VAL A 69 -21.13 5.82 26.22
C VAL A 69 -20.48 6.81 25.24
N VAL A 70 -20.38 6.40 23.97
CA VAL A 70 -19.81 7.23 22.91
C VAL A 70 -20.86 8.23 22.39
N PRO A 71 -20.52 9.51 22.23
CA PRO A 71 -21.42 10.53 21.68
C PRO A 71 -21.89 10.27 20.25
N PHE A 72 -21.08 9.63 19.42
CA PHE A 72 -21.37 9.40 18.00
C PHE A 72 -21.44 7.90 17.63
N PRO A 73 -22.43 7.15 18.13
CA PRO A 73 -22.49 5.70 17.96
C PRO A 73 -22.73 5.29 16.48
N ARG A 74 -23.44 6.12 15.71
CA ARG A 74 -23.67 5.85 14.28
C ARG A 74 -22.41 6.04 13.43
N LEU A 75 -21.59 7.01 13.79
CA LEU A 75 -20.32 7.24 13.10
C LEU A 75 -19.32 6.13 13.46
N ALA A 76 -19.29 5.74 14.73
CA ALA A 76 -18.50 4.62 15.23
C ALA A 76 -18.84 3.33 14.49
N SER A 77 -20.12 2.95 14.46
CA SER A 77 -20.56 1.74 13.78
C SER A 77 -20.35 1.81 12.27
N ALA A 78 -20.56 2.95 11.62
CA ALA A 78 -20.28 3.10 10.20
C ALA A 78 -18.81 2.87 9.86
N ILE A 79 -17.89 3.37 10.70
CA ILE A 79 -16.44 3.19 10.54
C ILE A 79 -16.05 1.74 10.84
N GLU A 80 -16.58 1.14 11.90
CA GLU A 80 -16.30 -0.24 12.28
C GLU A 80 -16.78 -1.23 11.22
N ASN A 81 -17.98 -1.02 10.68
CA ASN A 81 -18.51 -1.81 9.57
C ASN A 81 -17.62 -1.68 8.32
N GLY A 82 -16.83 -0.60 8.21
CA GLY A 82 -15.84 -0.39 7.16
C GLY A 82 -14.73 -1.43 7.13
N ILE A 83 -14.41 -2.04 8.27
CA ILE A 83 -13.32 -3.01 8.44
C ILE A 83 -13.72 -4.36 7.82
N VAL A 84 -13.21 -4.69 6.64
CA VAL A 84 -13.57 -5.92 5.91
C VAL A 84 -12.33 -6.69 5.50
N TRP A 85 -12.43 -8.00 5.35
CA TRP A 85 -11.34 -8.88 4.93
C TRP A 85 -10.15 -8.82 5.91
N ASP A 86 -8.93 -8.82 5.39
CA ASP A 86 -7.68 -8.83 6.15
C ASP A 86 -7.55 -7.69 7.16
N SER A 87 -8.25 -6.57 6.93
CA SER A 87 -8.25 -5.43 7.86
C SER A 87 -8.84 -5.77 9.23
N VAL A 88 -9.73 -6.76 9.32
CA VAL A 88 -10.27 -7.25 10.61
C VAL A 88 -9.14 -7.79 11.47
N TYR A 89 -8.23 -8.56 10.88
CA TYR A 89 -7.07 -9.12 11.59
C TYR A 89 -6.07 -8.04 11.97
N PHE A 90 -5.76 -7.09 11.07
CA PHE A 90 -4.85 -5.99 11.38
C PHE A 90 -5.36 -5.09 12.52
N VAL A 91 -6.64 -4.73 12.50
CA VAL A 91 -7.27 -3.92 13.55
C VAL A 91 -7.32 -4.71 14.85
N ARG A 92 -7.64 -6.00 14.81
CA ARG A 92 -7.65 -6.87 16.01
C ARG A 92 -6.27 -6.98 16.64
N SER A 93 -5.22 -7.18 15.86
CA SER A 93 -3.85 -7.22 16.38
C SER A 93 -3.43 -5.90 17.01
N ALA A 94 -3.82 -4.77 16.41
CA ALA A 94 -3.57 -3.44 16.99
C ALA A 94 -4.39 -3.19 18.27
N HIS A 95 -5.63 -3.66 18.30
CA HIS A 95 -6.54 -3.54 19.44
C HIS A 95 -6.04 -4.34 20.65
N CYS A 96 -5.74 -5.62 20.45
CA CYS A 96 -5.32 -6.56 21.50
C CYS A 96 -3.82 -6.50 21.83
N GLY A 97 -3.06 -5.64 21.14
CA GLY A 97 -1.63 -5.42 21.41
C GLY A 97 -0.71 -6.55 20.94
N GLY A 98 -1.15 -7.38 19.99
CA GLY A 98 -0.37 -8.50 19.45
C GLY A 98 -1.22 -9.53 18.71
N TYR A 99 -0.57 -10.61 18.28
CA TYR A 99 -1.26 -11.76 17.68
C TYR A 99 -1.79 -12.68 18.78
N GLU A 100 -3.10 -12.94 18.76
CA GLU A 100 -3.75 -13.80 19.74
C GLU A 100 -3.71 -15.27 19.35
N TYR A 101 -3.63 -15.56 18.05
CA TYR A 101 -3.71 -16.91 17.50
C TYR A 101 -2.46 -17.23 16.69
N GLU A 102 -1.99 -18.47 16.82
CA GLU A 102 -0.82 -18.98 16.10
C GLU A 102 -0.98 -19.01 14.58
N GLN A 103 -2.21 -18.89 14.07
CA GLN A 103 -2.49 -18.87 12.62
C GLN A 103 -2.71 -17.45 12.08
N SER A 104 -2.63 -16.42 12.91
CA SER A 104 -2.81 -15.02 12.51
C SER A 104 -1.45 -14.34 12.41
N TYR A 105 -0.75 -14.54 11.28
CA TYR A 105 0.46 -13.79 10.97
C TYR A 105 0.16 -12.72 9.93
N ALA A 106 0.43 -11.46 10.26
CA ALA A 106 0.35 -10.40 9.26
C ALA A 106 1.66 -10.33 8.47
N PHE A 107 1.55 -10.34 7.14
CA PHE A 107 2.67 -10.11 6.21
C PHE A 107 3.39 -8.78 6.46
N LEU A 108 2.72 -7.83 7.11
CA LEU A 108 3.26 -6.53 7.48
C LEU A 108 3.06 -6.26 8.98
N PRO A 109 3.87 -6.87 9.88
CA PRO A 109 3.70 -6.74 11.33
C PRO A 109 3.87 -5.28 11.83
N LEU A 110 4.49 -4.44 11.02
CA LEU A 110 4.72 -3.04 11.29
C LEU A 110 3.43 -2.20 11.14
N LEU A 111 2.48 -2.64 10.30
CA LEU A 111 1.19 -1.95 10.11
C LEU A 111 0.37 -1.85 11.41
N PRO A 112 0.06 -2.95 12.12
CA PRO A 112 -0.71 -2.87 13.37
C PRO A 112 0.02 -2.07 14.47
N LEU A 113 1.36 -2.06 14.46
CA LEU A 113 2.14 -1.20 15.36
C LEU A 113 1.92 0.28 15.06
N PHE A 114 1.98 0.70 13.80
CA PHE A 114 1.71 2.09 13.42
C PHE A 114 0.26 2.50 13.69
N ILE A 115 -0.70 1.62 13.44
CA ILE A 115 -2.11 1.83 13.76
C ILE A 115 -2.26 2.09 15.27
N SER A 116 -1.65 1.25 16.12
CA SER A 116 -1.68 1.40 17.57
C SER A 116 -0.98 2.66 18.06
N PHE A 117 0.15 3.01 17.44
CA PHE A 117 0.90 4.21 17.79
C PHE A 117 0.12 5.47 17.45
N LEU A 118 -0.40 5.59 16.22
CA LEU A 118 -1.17 6.77 15.80
C LEU A 118 -2.49 6.91 16.56
N SER A 119 -3.18 5.81 16.85
CA SER A 119 -4.44 5.86 17.59
C SER A 119 -4.25 6.36 19.03
N ARG A 120 -3.17 5.95 19.70
CA ARG A 120 -2.86 6.33 21.09
C ARG A 120 -2.15 7.67 21.23
N THR A 121 -1.58 8.21 20.15
CA THR A 121 -0.85 9.49 20.18
C THR A 121 -1.64 10.60 19.50
N VAL A 122 -1.74 10.55 18.17
CA VAL A 122 -2.35 11.60 17.35
C VAL A 122 -3.87 11.62 17.47
N PHE A 123 -4.50 10.44 17.51
CA PHE A 123 -5.96 10.32 17.55
C PHE A 123 -6.52 10.00 18.94
N ALA A 124 -5.70 10.08 20.00
CA ALA A 124 -6.12 9.92 21.38
C ALA A 124 -7.35 10.76 21.77
N PRO A 125 -7.44 12.07 21.42
CA PRO A 125 -8.61 12.88 21.78
C PRO A 125 -9.90 12.43 21.08
N LEU A 126 -9.81 11.62 20.02
CA LEU A 126 -10.96 11.13 19.25
C LEU A 126 -11.55 9.84 19.84
N VAL A 127 -10.79 9.12 20.67
CA VAL A 127 -11.19 7.88 21.34
C VAL A 127 -12.47 8.06 22.17
N PRO A 128 -12.62 9.09 23.03
CA PRO A 128 -13.87 9.26 23.79
C PRO A 128 -15.07 9.67 22.92
N LEU A 129 -14.88 10.15 21.69
CA LEU A 129 -15.98 10.60 20.83
C LEU A 129 -16.62 9.46 20.03
N ILE A 130 -15.78 8.60 19.46
CA ILE A 130 -16.17 7.61 18.44
C ILE A 130 -15.84 6.18 18.92
N GLY A 131 -15.06 6.02 19.99
CA GLY A 131 -14.65 4.72 20.50
C GLY A 131 -13.28 4.27 19.97
N TYR A 132 -12.61 3.41 20.73
CA TYR A 132 -11.23 3.01 20.44
C TYR A 132 -11.10 2.19 19.14
N ARG A 133 -12.02 1.25 18.87
CA ARG A 133 -12.00 0.43 17.64
C ARG A 133 -12.22 1.26 16.38
N ALA A 134 -13.19 2.16 16.40
CA ALA A 134 -13.41 3.09 15.29
C ALA A 134 -12.17 3.98 15.01
N VAL A 135 -11.48 4.45 16.05
CA VAL A 135 -10.24 5.24 15.88
C VAL A 135 -9.10 4.39 15.29
N LEU A 136 -8.96 3.12 15.70
CA LEU A 136 -7.99 2.21 15.09
C LEU A 136 -8.29 2.01 13.59
N ALA A 137 -9.55 1.76 13.23
CA ALA A 137 -9.96 1.62 11.84
C ALA A 137 -9.67 2.87 11.02
N PHE A 138 -10.02 4.05 11.55
CA PHE A 138 -9.74 5.33 10.91
C PHE A 138 -8.23 5.55 10.68
N SER A 139 -7.41 5.25 11.69
CA SER A 139 -5.95 5.35 11.56
C SER A 139 -5.38 4.39 10.51
N GLY A 140 -5.92 3.17 10.42
CA GLY A 140 -5.54 2.19 9.38
C GLY A 140 -5.87 2.67 7.97
N TYR A 141 -7.06 3.25 7.76
CA TYR A 141 -7.40 3.89 6.49
C TYR A 141 -6.43 5.00 6.14
N LEU A 142 -6.10 5.87 7.08
CA LEU A 142 -5.17 6.98 6.84
C LEU A 142 -3.77 6.48 6.48
N ILE A 143 -3.21 5.55 7.25
CA ILE A 143 -1.89 4.97 6.99
C ILE A 143 -1.85 4.32 5.60
N SER A 144 -2.86 3.52 5.24
CA SER A 144 -2.89 2.81 3.96
C SER A 144 -2.94 3.77 2.76
N ASN A 145 -3.79 4.80 2.82
CA ASN A 145 -3.90 5.80 1.75
C ASN A 145 -2.63 6.65 1.62
N VAL A 146 -2.05 7.08 2.75
CA VAL A 146 -0.81 7.85 2.78
C VAL A 146 0.36 7.01 2.26
N ALA A 147 0.50 5.77 2.72
CA ALA A 147 1.52 4.84 2.27
C ALA A 147 1.45 4.61 0.75
N PHE A 148 0.24 4.50 0.18
CA PHE A 148 0.09 4.38 -1.27
C PHE A 148 0.54 5.64 -2.02
N VAL A 149 0.16 6.83 -1.55
CA VAL A 149 0.58 8.08 -2.19
C VAL A 149 2.11 8.22 -2.15
N PHE A 150 2.72 7.88 -1.01
CA PHE A 150 4.19 7.81 -0.92
C PHE A 150 4.78 6.77 -1.87
N ALA A 151 4.24 5.55 -1.91
CA ALA A 151 4.73 4.51 -2.82
C ALA A 151 4.66 4.96 -4.29
N ALA A 152 3.54 5.54 -4.72
CA ALA A 152 3.38 6.08 -6.07
C ALA A 152 4.40 7.21 -6.37
N PHE A 153 4.61 8.11 -5.41
CA PHE A 153 5.59 9.18 -5.55
C PHE A 153 7.03 8.65 -5.63
N TYR A 154 7.39 7.69 -4.77
CA TYR A 154 8.71 7.09 -4.76
C TYR A 154 8.97 6.26 -6.01
N PHE A 155 8.00 5.46 -6.49
CA PHE A 155 8.14 4.73 -7.75
C PHE A 155 8.33 5.65 -8.94
N TYR A 156 7.59 6.76 -9.00
CA TYR A 156 7.78 7.76 -10.03
C TYR A 156 9.15 8.44 -9.95
N LYS A 157 9.61 8.76 -8.75
CA LYS A 157 10.97 9.32 -8.55
C LYS A 157 12.05 8.31 -8.92
N SER A 158 11.83 7.02 -8.64
CA SER A 158 12.76 5.94 -8.88
C SER A 158 12.60 5.31 -10.27
N ASN A 159 12.15 6.05 -11.29
CA ASN A 159 11.99 5.54 -12.66
C ASN A 159 13.23 4.78 -13.20
N GLY A 160 14.43 4.98 -12.64
CA GLY A 160 15.61 4.15 -12.89
C GLY A 160 15.45 2.67 -12.50
N VAL A 161 14.74 2.34 -11.43
CA VAL A 161 14.47 0.95 -10.99
C VAL A 161 13.45 0.27 -11.90
N LEU A 162 12.40 0.96 -12.33
CA LEU A 162 11.47 0.42 -13.33
C LEU A 162 12.16 0.23 -14.69
N ASN A 163 12.98 1.19 -15.13
CA ASN A 163 13.75 1.04 -16.36
C ASN A 163 14.76 -0.12 -16.26
N ALA A 164 15.44 -0.27 -15.12
CA ALA A 164 16.35 -1.38 -14.89
C ALA A 164 15.63 -2.74 -14.87
N GLY A 165 14.45 -2.80 -14.24
CA GLY A 165 13.59 -3.99 -14.26
C GLY A 165 13.11 -4.35 -15.67
N TYR A 166 12.67 -3.35 -16.44
CA TYR A 166 12.28 -3.51 -17.84
C TYR A 166 13.45 -3.99 -18.71
N PHE A 167 14.64 -3.39 -18.55
CA PHE A 167 15.85 -3.81 -19.27
C PHE A 167 16.24 -5.25 -18.93
N CYS A 168 16.20 -5.63 -17.64
CA CYS A 168 16.47 -6.99 -17.19
C CYS A 168 15.49 -8.00 -17.81
N PHE A 169 14.19 -7.69 -17.77
CA PHE A 169 13.15 -8.54 -18.38
C PHE A 169 13.33 -8.67 -19.90
N GLN A 170 13.65 -7.57 -20.61
CA GLN A 170 13.94 -7.57 -22.04
C GLN A 170 15.15 -8.46 -22.37
N THR A 171 16.23 -8.39 -21.58
CA THR A 171 17.42 -9.23 -21.77
C THR A 171 17.13 -10.70 -21.50
N MET A 172 16.31 -11.02 -20.49
CA MET A 172 15.86 -12.40 -20.24
C MET A 172 15.01 -12.93 -21.39
N HIS A 173 14.08 -12.14 -21.91
CA HIS A 173 13.24 -12.55 -23.05
C HIS A 173 14.09 -12.82 -24.31
N GLN A 174 15.05 -11.94 -24.59
CA GLN A 174 15.96 -12.12 -25.74
C GLN A 174 16.89 -13.34 -25.57
N ALA A 175 17.36 -13.61 -24.35
CA ALA A 175 18.13 -14.81 -24.05
C ALA A 175 17.28 -16.08 -24.21
N TYR A 176 16.04 -16.05 -23.71
CA TYR A 176 15.09 -17.16 -23.86
C TYR A 176 14.83 -17.49 -25.33
N ASP A 177 14.52 -16.49 -26.17
CA ASP A 177 14.29 -16.68 -27.60
C ASP A 177 15.54 -17.20 -28.33
N ALA A 178 16.74 -16.72 -27.97
CA ALA A 178 17.99 -17.15 -28.58
C ALA A 178 18.33 -18.62 -28.25
N VAL A 179 18.03 -19.06 -27.03
CA VAL A 179 18.29 -20.43 -26.55
C VAL A 179 17.25 -21.41 -27.11
N PHE A 180 15.96 -21.09 -27.03
CA PHE A 180 14.89 -22.03 -27.36
C PHE A 180 14.47 -22.03 -28.84
N ILE A 181 14.38 -20.86 -29.48
CA ILE A 181 13.88 -20.77 -30.87
C ILE A 181 15.02 -20.95 -31.88
N LYS A 182 16.15 -20.27 -31.69
CA LYS A 182 17.22 -20.24 -32.71
C LYS A 182 18.29 -21.33 -32.55
N LYS A 183 18.37 -22.04 -31.41
CA LYS A 183 19.42 -23.05 -31.10
C LYS A 183 20.85 -22.59 -31.47
N ARG A 184 21.16 -21.28 -31.41
CA ARG A 184 22.48 -20.73 -31.74
C ARG A 184 23.22 -20.31 -30.46
N ALA A 185 23.87 -21.29 -29.82
CA ALA A 185 24.59 -21.12 -28.55
C ALA A 185 25.69 -20.03 -28.55
N LYS A 186 26.25 -19.69 -29.73
CA LYS A 186 27.33 -18.68 -29.83
C LYS A 186 26.88 -17.21 -29.66
N VAL A 187 25.59 -16.91 -29.80
CA VAL A 187 25.08 -15.52 -29.67
C VAL A 187 24.83 -15.13 -28.21
N SER A 188 24.56 -16.11 -27.34
CA SER A 188 24.30 -15.90 -25.91
C SER A 188 25.53 -15.36 -25.16
N ILE A 189 26.73 -15.82 -25.51
CA ILE A 189 27.99 -15.41 -24.86
C ILE A 189 28.39 -13.98 -25.24
N CYS A 190 28.04 -13.50 -26.45
CA CYS A 190 28.39 -12.16 -26.91
C CYS A 190 27.59 -11.07 -26.17
N MET A 191 26.37 -11.36 -25.76
CA MET A 191 25.50 -10.39 -25.07
C MET A 191 25.89 -10.17 -23.60
N THR A 192 26.49 -11.17 -22.95
CA THR A 192 27.02 -11.04 -21.58
C THR A 192 28.33 -10.25 -21.53
N VAL A 193 29.10 -10.22 -22.63
CA VAL A 193 30.42 -9.54 -22.68
C VAL A 193 30.33 -8.07 -23.08
N CYS A 194 29.30 -7.64 -23.83
CA CYS A 194 29.18 -6.24 -24.27
C CYS A 194 28.53 -5.28 -23.25
N LEU A 195 28.31 -5.71 -22.00
CA LEU A 195 27.64 -4.88 -20.99
C LEU A 195 28.52 -3.95 -20.11
N PRO A 196 29.86 -3.80 -20.26
CA PRO A 196 30.59 -2.77 -19.50
C PRO A 196 31.08 -1.56 -20.31
N ASP A 197 31.08 -1.56 -21.65
CA ASP A 197 31.85 -0.56 -22.44
C ASP A 197 31.03 0.53 -23.17
N LEU A 198 29.88 0.95 -22.63
CA LEU A 198 29.21 2.18 -23.13
C LEU A 198 28.93 3.17 -21.98
N ALA A 199 29.99 3.51 -21.26
CA ALA A 199 30.05 4.65 -20.34
C ALA A 199 31.41 5.38 -20.47
N CYS A 200 31.67 5.94 -21.65
CA CYS A 200 32.48 7.15 -21.87
C CYS A 200 32.13 7.75 -23.24
#